data_AF-A0A4U6W1J6-F1
#
_entry.id   AF-A0A4U6W1J6-F1
#
_cell.length_a   1.000
_cell.length_b   1.000
_cell.length_c   1.000
_cell.angle_alpha   90.00
_cell.angle_beta   90.00
_cell.angle_gamma   90.00
#
_symmetry.space_group_name_H-M   'P 1'
#
loop_
_entity.id
_entity.type
_entity.pdbx_description
1 polymer ?
#
loop_
_entity_poly.entity_id
_entity_poly.type
_entity_poly.pdbx_seq_one_letter_code
_entity_poly.pdbx_strand_id
1 'polypeptide(L)'
;MASSAASFVAIAVALMAFLQPAATSPPAPPATGVPTTCSYTLITLFDCLPFLSLSTSLSGPSATCCTRLRSVLASPGSICLCHLIGGGVSDFARTNIDPVRLALLPFVCLAIVPPQLPARCLVGPVPPIRNDTSSPALPPPSHN
;
A
#
# COMPACT_ATOMS: atom_id res chain seq x y z
N MET A 1 -22.92 -31.82 40.57
CA MET A 1 -21.92 -30.75 40.77
C MET A 1 -21.34 -30.33 39.42
N ALA A 2 -22.04 -29.49 38.67
CA ALA A 2 -21.55 -28.95 37.40
C ALA A 2 -22.29 -27.64 37.14
N SER A 3 -21.70 -26.51 37.50
CA SER A 3 -22.08 -25.15 37.07
C SER A 3 -21.21 -24.11 37.79
N SER A 4 -19.95 -23.96 37.41
CA SER A 4 -19.13 -22.82 37.91
C SER A 4 -18.06 -22.30 36.95
N ALA A 5 -17.70 -23.02 35.88
CA ALA A 5 -16.64 -22.57 34.96
C ALA A 5 -17.14 -21.71 33.80
N ALA A 6 -18.43 -21.82 33.41
CA ALA A 6 -18.97 -21.11 32.25
C ALA A 6 -19.24 -19.61 32.51
N SER A 7 -19.43 -19.21 33.78
CA SER A 7 -19.83 -17.84 34.13
C SER A 7 -18.69 -16.82 34.08
N PHE A 8 -17.43 -17.23 34.26
CA PHE A 8 -16.31 -16.28 34.30
C PHE A 8 -15.91 -15.76 32.91
N VAL A 9 -16.07 -16.57 31.86
CA VAL A 9 -15.65 -16.21 30.50
C VAL A 9 -16.58 -15.15 29.89
N ALA A 10 -17.88 -15.21 30.17
CA ALA A 10 -18.84 -14.24 29.65
C ALA A 10 -18.64 -12.83 30.23
N ILE A 11 -18.25 -12.74 31.51
CA ILE A 11 -18.04 -11.47 32.21
C ILE A 11 -16.77 -10.76 31.69
N ALA A 12 -15.72 -11.52 31.36
CA ALA A 12 -14.48 -10.96 30.81
C ALA A 12 -14.66 -10.36 29.40
N VAL A 13 -15.51 -10.97 28.56
CA VAL A 13 -15.80 -10.46 27.20
C VAL A 13 -16.65 -9.19 27.25
N ALA A 14 -17.58 -9.10 28.20
CA ALA A 14 -18.43 -7.91 28.37
C ALA A 14 -17.64 -6.68 28.86
N LEU A 15 -16.61 -6.88 29.69
CA LEU A 15 -15.82 -5.76 30.25
C LEU A 15 -14.81 -5.16 29.26
N MET A 16 -14.35 -5.90 28.24
CA MET A 16 -13.40 -5.35 27.25
C MET A 16 -14.06 -4.49 26.15
N ALA A 17 -15.40 -4.46 26.06
CA ALA A 17 -16.11 -3.66 25.06
C ALA A 17 -16.28 -2.18 25.42
N PHE A 18 -16.07 -1.78 26.69
CA PHE A 18 -16.39 -0.43 27.17
C PHE A 18 -15.20 0.55 27.24
N LEU A 19 -13.96 0.11 26.95
CA LEU A 19 -12.78 1.01 26.97
C LEU A 19 -12.18 1.31 25.58
N GLN A 20 -12.94 1.13 24.49
CA GLN A 20 -12.46 1.57 23.17
C GLN A 20 -12.71 3.08 23.03
N PRO A 21 -11.67 3.95 22.98
CA PRO A 21 -11.86 5.27 22.44
C PRO A 21 -12.07 5.07 20.94
N ALA A 22 -13.33 5.11 20.51
CA ALA A 22 -13.65 5.31 19.12
C ALA A 22 -13.13 6.71 18.76
N ALA A 23 -11.89 6.77 18.27
CA ALA A 23 -11.48 7.86 17.41
C ALA A 23 -12.30 7.70 16.12
N THR A 24 -13.54 8.18 16.14
CA THR A 24 -14.44 8.24 14.99
C THR A 24 -13.88 9.28 14.04
N SER A 25 -12.82 8.92 13.33
CA SER A 25 -12.45 9.62 12.11
C SER A 25 -13.60 9.36 11.13
N PRO A 26 -14.21 10.39 10.52
CA PRO A 26 -15.18 10.19 9.46
C PRO A 26 -14.58 9.23 8.41
N PRO A 27 -15.34 8.27 7.88
CA PRO A 27 -14.91 7.52 6.70
C PRO A 27 -14.53 8.54 5.64
N ALA A 28 -13.25 8.52 5.22
CA ALA A 28 -12.82 9.38 4.13
C ALA A 28 -13.77 9.11 2.94
N PRO A 29 -14.31 10.15 2.29
CA PRO A 29 -15.21 9.97 1.16
C PRO A 29 -14.52 9.06 0.13
N PRO A 30 -15.27 8.15 -0.53
CA PRO A 30 -14.69 7.28 -1.54
C PRO A 30 -13.97 8.15 -2.57
N ALA A 31 -12.68 7.91 -2.75
CA ALA A 31 -11.86 8.62 -3.72
C ALA A 31 -12.38 8.27 -5.13
N THR A 32 -13.28 9.10 -5.66
CA THR A 32 -13.83 8.96 -7.00
C THR A 32 -12.83 9.52 -7.99
N GLY A 33 -11.81 8.73 -8.32
CA GLY A 33 -10.85 9.07 -9.36
C GLY A 33 -9.46 8.49 -9.14
N VAL A 34 -8.68 8.49 -10.22
CA VAL A 34 -7.23 8.24 -10.18
C VAL A 34 -6.59 9.32 -9.30
N PRO A 35 -5.64 8.97 -8.39
CA PRO A 35 -4.99 9.96 -7.54
C PRO A 35 -4.26 11.03 -8.37
N THR A 36 -4.31 12.28 -7.92
CA THR A 36 -3.58 13.39 -8.56
C THR A 36 -2.08 13.31 -8.33
N THR A 37 -1.65 12.78 -7.18
CA THR A 37 -0.25 12.47 -6.88
C THR A 37 -0.12 11.12 -6.18
N CYS A 38 1.03 10.47 -6.32
CA CYS A 38 1.27 9.16 -5.75
C CYS A 38 1.92 9.16 -4.35
N SER A 39 2.28 10.33 -3.83
CA SER A 39 2.95 10.49 -2.53
C SER A 39 2.25 9.74 -1.39
N TYR A 40 0.96 10.00 -1.17
CA TYR A 40 0.20 9.41 -0.07
C TYR A 40 0.06 7.89 -0.21
N THR A 41 -0.20 7.40 -1.43
CA THR A 41 -0.30 5.97 -1.70
C THR A 41 1.03 5.26 -1.46
N LEU A 42 2.15 5.88 -1.85
CA LEU A 42 3.48 5.31 -1.61
C LEU A 42 3.84 5.31 -0.12
N ILE A 43 3.51 6.38 0.62
CA ILE A 43 3.70 6.45 2.08
C ILE A 43 2.91 5.34 2.79
N THR A 44 1.72 5.00 2.29
CA THR A 44 0.88 3.91 2.85
C THR A 44 1.60 2.56 2.86
N LEU A 45 2.62 2.38 2.02
CA LEU A 45 3.40 1.16 1.86
C LEU A 45 4.75 1.20 2.61
N PHE A 46 5.03 2.25 3.38
CA PHE A 46 6.30 2.36 4.11
C PHE A 46 6.50 1.24 5.14
N ASP A 47 5.42 0.71 5.70
CA ASP A 47 5.44 -0.48 6.56
C ASP A 47 5.99 -1.74 5.86
N CYS A 48 6.05 -1.74 4.53
CA CYS A 48 6.63 -2.83 3.72
C CYS A 48 8.13 -2.68 3.47
N LEU A 49 8.71 -1.50 3.67
CA LEU A 49 10.13 -1.24 3.40
C LEU A 49 11.09 -2.21 4.12
N PRO A 50 10.86 -2.63 5.38
CA PRO A 50 11.74 -3.59 6.04
C PRO A 50 11.85 -4.89 5.24
N PHE A 51 10.72 -5.44 4.78
CA PHE A 51 10.72 -6.64 3.94
C PHE A 51 11.39 -6.37 2.60
N LEU A 52 11.10 -5.22 1.97
CA LEU A 52 11.62 -4.87 0.66
C LEU A 52 13.12 -4.54 0.63
N SER A 53 13.75 -4.24 1.76
CA SER A 53 15.16 -3.89 1.84
C SER A 53 16.07 -5.13 1.95
N LEU A 54 17.26 -5.08 1.32
CA LEU A 54 18.25 -6.16 1.38
C LEU A 54 18.81 -6.38 2.80
N SER A 55 18.79 -5.35 3.64
CA SER A 55 19.45 -5.34 4.95
C SER A 55 18.71 -6.10 6.05
N THR A 56 17.48 -6.56 5.78
CA THR A 56 16.62 -7.18 6.80
C THR A 56 16.61 -8.69 6.62
N SER A 57 16.79 -9.44 7.71
CA SER A 57 16.65 -10.90 7.77
C SER A 57 15.37 -11.37 7.08
N LEU A 58 15.38 -12.62 6.61
CA LEU A 58 14.33 -13.29 5.82
C LEU A 58 12.98 -13.48 6.55
N SER A 59 12.67 -12.66 7.55
CA SER A 59 11.35 -12.60 8.16
C SER A 59 10.35 -12.05 7.14
N GLY A 60 9.17 -12.66 7.08
CA GLY A 60 8.10 -12.21 6.18
C GLY A 60 7.64 -10.76 6.47
N PRO A 61 6.84 -10.17 5.56
CA PRO A 61 6.27 -8.84 5.76
C PRO A 61 5.37 -8.81 6.99
N SER A 62 5.27 -7.64 7.63
CA SER A 62 4.34 -7.43 8.73
C SER A 62 2.89 -7.61 8.26
N ALA A 63 2.00 -8.02 9.17
CA ALA A 63 0.56 -8.10 8.87
C ALA A 63 0.02 -6.74 8.39
N THR A 64 0.50 -5.64 8.99
CA THR A 64 0.18 -4.26 8.59
C THR A 64 0.59 -4.01 7.14
N CYS A 65 1.82 -4.34 6.74
CA CYS A 65 2.27 -4.21 5.35
C CYS A 65 1.33 -4.93 4.39
N CYS A 66 0.98 -6.20 4.66
CA CYS A 66 0.10 -6.95 3.76
C CYS A 66 -1.31 -6.38 3.70
N THR A 67 -1.86 -5.88 4.82
CA THR A 67 -3.17 -5.22 4.83
C THR A 67 -3.15 -3.94 4.00
N ARG A 68 -2.09 -3.13 4.12
CA ARG A 68 -1.92 -1.89 3.36
C ARG A 68 -1.76 -2.16 1.88
N LEU A 69 -0.95 -3.14 1.49
CA LEU A 69 -0.79 -3.54 0.10
C LEU A 69 -2.12 -3.97 -0.53
N ARG A 70 -2.88 -4.85 0.14
CA ARG A 70 -4.19 -5.28 -0.37
C ARG A 70 -5.17 -4.11 -0.52
N SER A 71 -5.19 -3.20 0.46
CA SER A 71 -6.01 -2.00 0.40
C SER A 71 -5.65 -1.11 -0.79
N VAL A 72 -4.36 -0.88 -1.05
CA VAL A 72 -3.91 -0.10 -2.21
C VAL A 72 -4.26 -0.79 -3.52
N LEU A 73 -4.03 -2.11 -3.65
CA LEU A 73 -4.35 -2.88 -4.86
C LEU A 73 -5.86 -2.90 -5.17
N ALA A 74 -6.71 -2.85 -4.14
CA ALA A 74 -8.15 -2.75 -4.27
C ALA A 74 -8.64 -1.32 -4.59
N SER A 75 -7.74 -0.32 -4.56
CA SER A 75 -8.09 1.09 -4.75
C SER A 75 -7.63 1.63 -6.12
N PRO A 76 -8.18 2.78 -6.56
CA PRO A 76 -7.64 3.53 -7.71
C PRO A 76 -6.17 3.92 -7.55
N GLY A 77 -5.65 3.96 -6.31
CA GLY A 77 -4.25 4.21 -6.01
C GLY A 77 -3.30 3.11 -6.48
N SER A 78 -3.80 1.93 -6.88
CA SER A 78 -2.96 0.84 -7.41
C SER A 78 -2.05 1.27 -8.57
N ILE A 79 -2.46 2.25 -9.39
CA ILE A 79 -1.61 2.83 -10.45
C ILE A 79 -0.30 3.42 -9.93
N CYS A 80 -0.29 3.93 -8.70
CA CYS A 80 0.92 4.48 -8.08
C CYS A 80 1.98 3.42 -7.78
N LEU A 81 1.60 2.14 -7.80
CA LEU A 81 2.54 1.04 -7.67
C LEU A 81 3.45 0.90 -8.89
N CYS A 82 3.12 1.50 -10.03
CA CYS A 82 3.98 1.52 -11.20
C CYS A 82 5.34 2.18 -10.92
N HIS A 83 5.41 3.12 -9.97
CA HIS A 83 6.67 3.70 -9.51
C HIS A 83 7.59 2.67 -8.83
N LEU A 84 7.02 1.62 -8.23
CA LEU A 84 7.79 0.53 -7.63
C LEU A 84 8.46 -0.34 -8.71
N ILE A 85 7.81 -0.49 -9.86
CA ILE A 85 8.29 -1.31 -10.98
C ILE A 85 9.36 -0.55 -11.78
N GLY A 86 9.21 0.77 -11.93
CA GLY A 86 10.14 1.64 -12.65
C GLY A 86 11.35 2.15 -11.86
N GLY A 87 11.53 1.72 -10.61
CA GLY A 87 12.67 2.12 -9.76
C GLY A 87 12.57 3.50 -9.09
N GLY A 88 11.57 4.33 -9.42
CA GLY A 88 11.41 5.68 -8.85
C GLY A 88 11.13 5.72 -7.34
N VAL A 89 10.77 4.59 -6.74
CA VAL A 89 10.52 4.50 -5.29
C VAL A 89 11.77 4.43 -4.44
N SER A 90 12.92 4.03 -4.99
CA SER A 90 14.15 3.93 -4.21
C SER A 90 14.61 5.30 -3.71
N ASP A 91 14.51 6.31 -4.58
CA ASP A 91 14.77 7.71 -4.23
C ASP A 91 13.72 8.26 -3.26
N PHE A 92 12.45 7.93 -3.50
CA PHE A 92 11.35 8.38 -2.63
C PHE A 92 11.45 7.81 -1.21
N ALA A 93 11.76 6.51 -1.10
CA ALA A 93 11.88 5.80 0.16
C ALA A 93 13.28 5.97 0.82
N ARG A 94 14.24 6.60 0.12
CA ARG A 94 15.65 6.71 0.54
C ARG A 94 16.24 5.35 0.96
N THR A 95 15.83 4.28 0.27
CA THR A 95 16.29 2.92 0.57
C THR A 95 16.41 2.11 -0.71
N ASN A 96 17.34 1.14 -0.70
CA ASN A 96 17.48 0.21 -1.81
C ASN A 96 16.40 -0.87 -1.70
N ILE A 97 15.53 -0.92 -2.71
CA ILE A 97 14.45 -1.90 -2.81
C ILE A 97 14.96 -3.11 -3.57
N ASP A 98 14.87 -4.28 -2.95
CA ASP A 98 15.18 -5.55 -3.60
C ASP A 98 14.04 -5.91 -4.58
N PRO A 99 14.32 -6.00 -5.89
CA PRO A 99 13.29 -6.26 -6.89
C PRO A 99 12.69 -7.68 -6.76
N VAL A 100 13.46 -8.64 -6.24
CA VAL A 100 12.98 -10.02 -6.05
C VAL A 100 11.97 -10.07 -4.91
N ARG A 101 12.28 -9.43 -3.78
CA ARG A 101 11.35 -9.32 -2.64
C ARG A 101 10.11 -8.50 -3.02
N LEU A 102 10.27 -7.45 -3.82
CA LEU A 102 9.14 -6.70 -4.34
C LEU A 102 8.21 -7.57 -5.19
N ALA A 103 8.76 -8.39 -6.09
CA ALA A 103 7.98 -9.33 -6.89
C ALA A 103 7.32 -10.43 -6.03
N LEU A 104 7.94 -10.84 -4.92
CA LEU A 104 7.40 -11.83 -3.99
C LEU A 104 6.32 -11.29 -3.07
N LEU A 105 6.36 -9.99 -2.75
CA LEU A 105 5.45 -9.36 -1.79
C LEU A 105 3.97 -9.65 -2.04
N PRO A 106 3.41 -9.53 -3.27
CA PRO A 106 2.00 -9.89 -3.50
C PRO A 106 1.70 -11.36 -3.23
N PHE A 107 2.64 -12.28 -3.50
CA PHE A 107 2.44 -13.71 -3.24
C PHE A 107 2.45 -14.01 -1.74
N VAL A 108 3.44 -13.48 -1.00
CA VAL A 108 3.55 -13.68 0.45
C VAL A 108 2.38 -13.04 1.18
N CYS A 109 1.93 -11.88 0.70
CA CYS A 109 0.74 -11.22 1.22
C CYS A 109 -0.56 -11.74 0.62
N LEU A 110 -0.61 -12.81 -0.19
CA LEU A 110 -1.85 -13.30 -0.81
C LEU A 110 -2.72 -12.16 -1.38
N ALA A 111 -2.08 -11.21 -2.06
CA ALA A 111 -2.68 -10.00 -2.55
C ALA A 111 -2.96 -10.15 -4.05
N ILE A 112 -4.18 -9.80 -4.46
CA ILE A 112 -4.59 -9.89 -5.86
C ILE A 112 -4.09 -8.67 -6.59
N VAL A 113 -3.14 -8.86 -7.51
CA VAL A 113 -2.70 -7.79 -8.40
C VAL A 113 -3.70 -7.64 -9.55
N PRO A 114 -4.27 -6.46 -9.79
CA PRO A 114 -5.19 -6.27 -10.90
C PRO A 114 -4.53 -6.59 -12.24
N PRO A 115 -5.13 -7.44 -13.10
CA PRO A 115 -4.50 -7.88 -14.35
C PRO A 115 -4.28 -6.73 -15.34
N GLN A 116 -5.06 -5.65 -15.24
CA GLN A 116 -4.89 -4.43 -16.02
C GLN A 116 -3.69 -3.58 -15.56
N LEU A 117 -3.21 -3.73 -14.33
CA LEU A 117 -2.20 -2.83 -13.75
C LEU A 117 -0.90 -2.79 -14.56
N PRO A 118 -0.30 -3.93 -15.00
CA PRO A 118 0.92 -3.90 -15.81
C PRO A 118 0.76 -3.12 -17.12
N ALA A 119 -0.36 -3.32 -17.83
CA ALA A 119 -0.65 -2.57 -19.05
C ALA A 119 -0.84 -1.07 -18.78
N ARG A 120 -1.46 -0.72 -17.65
CA ARG A 120 -1.62 0.68 -17.23
C ARG A 120 -0.28 1.33 -16.86
N CYS A 121 0.67 0.57 -16.30
CA CYS A 121 2.03 1.07 -16.04
C CYS A 121 2.81 1.36 -17.33
N LEU A 122 2.55 0.63 -18.42
CA LEU A 122 3.25 0.78 -19.69
C LEU A 122 2.66 1.87 -20.58
N VAL A 123 1.33 2.00 -20.58
CA VAL A 123 0.59 2.80 -21.57
C VAL A 123 -0.13 4.01 -20.96
N GLY A 124 -0.44 3.96 -19.65
CA GLY A 124 -1.20 5.01 -18.98
C GLY A 124 -0.32 6.09 -18.37
N PRO A 125 -0.81 7.35 -18.28
CA PRO A 125 -0.13 8.36 -17.48
C PRO A 125 -0.18 7.95 -16.01
N VAL A 126 0.98 7.56 -15.46
CA VAL A 126 1.16 7.33 -14.02
C VAL A 126 1.24 8.70 -13.36
N PRO A 127 0.38 9.01 -12.36
CA PRO A 127 0.45 10.28 -11.66
C PRO A 127 1.83 10.48 -11.03
N PRO A 128 2.37 11.71 -10.98
CA PRO A 128 3.68 11.96 -10.43
C PRO A 128 3.69 11.70 -8.92
N ILE A 129 4.86 11.35 -8.37
CA ILE A 129 5.00 11.08 -6.93
C ILE A 129 4.70 12.36 -6.13
N ARG A 130 5.26 13.49 -6.55
CA ARG A 130 4.98 14.82 -6.00
C ARG A 130 4.32 15.68 -7.05
N ASN A 131 3.63 16.72 -6.61
CA ASN A 131 3.08 17.72 -7.52
C ASN A 131 4.23 18.58 -8.02
N ASP A 132 4.98 18.09 -9.00
CA ASP A 132 6.04 18.88 -9.62
C ASP A 132 5.39 19.82 -10.63
N THR A 133 5.30 21.10 -10.28
CA THR A 133 4.96 22.19 -11.22
C THR A 133 6.03 22.39 -12.31
N SER A 134 6.98 21.47 -12.48
CA SER A 134 8.05 21.57 -13.49
C SER A 134 8.18 20.29 -14.32
N SER A 135 7.35 20.14 -15.34
CA SER A 135 7.82 19.50 -16.58
C SER A 135 6.99 20.01 -17.76
N PRO A 136 7.51 20.99 -18.54
CA PRO A 136 6.96 21.26 -19.86
C PRO A 136 7.12 19.96 -20.66
N ALA A 137 6.02 19.36 -21.07
CA ALA A 137 6.04 18.31 -22.07
C ALA A 137 6.84 18.83 -23.28
N LEU A 138 8.00 18.23 -23.54
CA LEU A 138 8.76 18.52 -24.75
C LEU A 138 7.85 18.13 -25.93
N PRO A 139 7.54 19.05 -26.86
CA PRO A 139 6.75 18.69 -28.04
C PRO A 139 7.51 17.63 -28.86
N PRO A 140 6.80 16.71 -29.54
CA PRO A 140 7.43 15.66 -30.33
C PRO A 140 8.32 16.27 -31.43
N PRO A 141 9.43 15.59 -31.81
CA PRO A 141 10.31 16.10 -32.87
C PRO A 141 9.55 16.16 -34.19
N SER A 142 9.46 17.38 -34.75
CA SER A 142 8.94 17.61 -36.10
C SER A 142 10.05 17.27 -37.09
N HIS A 143 9.88 16.17 -37.83
CA HIS A 143 10.73 15.82 -38.97
C HIS A 143 10.23 16.59 -40.19
N ASN A 144 11.08 17.49 -40.70
CA ASN A 144 11.02 18.03 -42.06
C ASN A 144 12.15 17.38 -42.87
#